data_AF-B3KN73-F1
#
_entry.id   AF-B3KN73-F1
#
_cell.length_a   1.000
_cell.length_b   1.000
_cell.length_c   1.000
_cell.angle_alpha   90.00
_cell.angle_beta   90.00
_cell.angle_gamma   90.00
#
_symmetry.space_group_name_H-M   'P 1'
#
loop_
_entity.id
_entity.type
_entity.pdbx_description
1 polymer ?
#
loop_
_entity_poly.entity_id
_entity_poly.type
_entity_poly.pdbx_seq_one_letter_code
_entity_poly.pdbx_strand_id
1 'polypeptide(L)'
;MMTYEWYLPKMAKHLPGVNFPGNRWNPVEGILPSGMVTFNLYHFLEVNKQKETFVCIGIHEGDPTWKKNYSLWPWGSCDKLVPLEIVFNPEEWIKLTKSIYNWTEEYGRFDPSSWESVANEEMWQARMKTPFFIFNLAETAHMPSKVKAQLYAQAYDLYKEIVYLQKEHPVNWHKNYAIACERMLRLQARDADPEVLLSETIRHFRLYSQKAPNDPQQADILGALKHLRKELQSLRNRKNV
;
A
#
# COMPACT_ATOMS: atom_id res chain seq x y z
N MET A 1 7.39 -20.96 -7.52
CA MET A 1 7.76 -21.64 -8.79
C MET A 1 9.27 -21.90 -8.93
N MET A 2 10.15 -21.06 -8.37
CA MET A 2 11.61 -21.32 -8.32
C MET A 2 12.02 -22.53 -7.45
N THR A 3 11.06 -23.20 -6.83
CA THR A 3 11.23 -24.44 -6.05
C THR A 3 11.35 -25.69 -6.91
N TYR A 4 10.99 -25.63 -8.20
CA TYR A 4 11.02 -26.78 -9.11
C TYR A 4 12.33 -26.83 -9.88
N GLU A 5 12.95 -28.01 -9.94
CA GLU A 5 14.24 -28.26 -10.61
C GLU A 5 14.24 -27.83 -12.09
N TRP A 6 13.17 -28.12 -12.82
CA TRP A 6 13.07 -27.79 -14.25
C TRP A 6 12.81 -26.31 -14.51
N TYR A 7 12.32 -25.55 -13.51
CA TYR A 7 11.82 -24.19 -13.73
C TYR A 7 12.95 -23.20 -13.96
N LEU A 8 14.00 -23.23 -13.13
CA LEU A 8 15.11 -22.27 -13.25
C LEU A 8 15.90 -22.40 -14.55
N PRO A 9 16.30 -23.61 -15.01
CA PRO A 9 16.99 -23.76 -16.29
C PRO A 9 16.13 -23.31 -17.48
N LYS A 10 14.80 -23.49 -17.39
CA LYS A 10 13.86 -23.00 -18.40
C LYS A 10 13.80 -21.47 -18.38
N MET A 11 13.65 -20.86 -17.21
CA MET A 11 13.56 -19.40 -17.08
C MET A 11 14.86 -18.68 -17.44
N ALA A 12 16.03 -19.25 -17.09
CA ALA A 12 17.33 -18.66 -17.41
C ALA A 12 17.53 -18.41 -18.91
N LYS A 13 16.97 -19.26 -19.77
CA LYS A 13 16.99 -19.07 -21.24
C LYS A 13 16.21 -17.85 -21.71
N HIS A 14 15.24 -17.39 -20.93
CA HIS A 14 14.35 -16.28 -21.28
C HIS A 14 14.66 -14.98 -20.50
N LEU A 15 15.62 -15.01 -19.58
CA LEU A 15 15.97 -13.88 -18.72
C LEU A 15 17.46 -13.52 -18.85
N PRO A 16 17.90 -12.96 -19.99
CA PRO A 16 19.29 -12.63 -20.19
C PRO A 16 19.80 -11.62 -19.15
N GLY A 17 20.97 -11.95 -18.57
CA GLY A 17 21.61 -11.16 -17.52
C GLY A 17 21.02 -11.36 -16.12
N VAL A 18 20.05 -12.26 -15.93
CA VAL A 18 19.63 -12.72 -14.61
C VAL A 18 20.40 -13.99 -14.26
N ASN A 19 21.09 -13.95 -13.13
CA ASN A 19 21.96 -15.02 -12.65
C ASN A 19 21.29 -15.76 -11.49
N PHE A 20 21.09 -17.06 -11.62
CA PHE A 20 20.59 -17.90 -10.53
C PHE A 20 21.79 -18.47 -9.74
N PRO A 21 21.92 -18.21 -8.41
CA PRO A 21 23.07 -18.65 -7.62
C PRO A 21 23.13 -20.17 -7.36
N GLY A 22 22.11 -20.90 -7.79
CA GLY A 22 22.01 -22.34 -7.63
C GLY A 22 20.86 -22.91 -8.46
N ASN A 23 20.49 -24.15 -8.14
CA ASN A 23 19.58 -24.96 -8.94
C ASN A 23 18.15 -24.95 -8.39
N ARG A 24 17.95 -24.47 -7.17
CA ARG A 24 16.64 -24.46 -6.50
C ARG A 24 16.55 -23.36 -5.45
N TRP A 25 15.46 -22.60 -5.48
CA TRP A 25 15.19 -21.65 -4.40
C TRP A 25 14.79 -22.40 -3.11
N ASN A 26 15.40 -22.02 -1.99
CA ASN A 26 15.11 -22.50 -0.64
C ASN A 26 15.48 -21.39 0.37
N PRO A 27 14.66 -21.12 1.41
CA PRO A 27 15.04 -20.19 2.48
C PRO A 27 16.38 -20.50 3.16
N VAL A 28 16.79 -21.77 3.17
CA VAL A 28 18.08 -22.24 3.70
C VAL A 28 18.99 -22.65 2.54
N GLU A 29 20.17 -22.05 2.50
CA GLU A 29 21.20 -22.37 1.51
C GLU A 29 21.98 -23.62 1.89
N GLY A 30 22.43 -24.36 0.89
CA GLY A 30 23.21 -25.59 1.07
C GLY A 30 23.17 -26.48 -0.16
N ILE A 31 23.64 -27.72 0.05
CA ILE A 31 23.59 -28.77 -0.98
C ILE A 31 22.63 -29.85 -0.47
N LEU A 32 21.55 -30.09 -1.22
CA LEU A 32 20.61 -31.16 -0.91
C LEU A 32 21.25 -32.54 -1.16
N PRO A 33 20.72 -33.63 -0.58
CA PRO A 33 21.22 -34.99 -0.86
C PRO A 33 21.23 -35.37 -2.36
N SER A 34 20.39 -34.72 -3.18
CA SER A 34 20.39 -34.85 -4.63
C SER A 34 21.55 -34.14 -5.35
N GLY A 35 22.44 -33.46 -4.63
CA GLY A 35 23.50 -32.61 -5.19
C GLY A 35 23.03 -31.23 -5.64
N MET A 36 21.74 -30.90 -5.47
CA MET A 36 21.22 -29.58 -5.82
C MET A 36 21.75 -28.51 -4.87
N VAL A 37 22.35 -27.47 -5.45
CA VAL A 37 22.71 -26.25 -4.73
C VAL A 37 21.47 -25.39 -4.55
N THR A 38 21.14 -25.02 -3.32
CA THR A 38 20.04 -24.11 -3.01
C THR A 38 20.50 -22.68 -2.82
N PHE A 39 19.63 -21.72 -3.12
CA PHE A 39 19.84 -20.30 -2.83
C PHE A 39 18.57 -19.69 -2.25
N ASN A 40 18.72 -18.68 -1.39
CA ASN A 40 17.58 -17.93 -0.85
C ASN A 40 17.33 -16.64 -1.65
N LEU A 41 16.24 -15.93 -1.32
CA LEU A 41 15.89 -14.72 -2.04
C LEU A 41 16.92 -13.60 -1.84
N TYR A 42 17.52 -13.48 -0.66
CA TYR A 42 18.59 -12.51 -0.41
C TYR A 42 19.78 -12.70 -1.37
N HIS A 43 20.31 -13.91 -1.48
CA HIS A 43 21.45 -14.20 -2.36
C HIS A 43 21.09 -14.00 -3.84
N PHE A 44 19.87 -14.37 -4.24
CA PHE A 44 19.37 -14.07 -5.59
C PHE A 44 19.38 -12.56 -5.88
N LEU A 45 18.91 -11.73 -4.94
CA LEU A 45 18.91 -10.28 -5.10
C LEU A 45 20.33 -9.71 -5.15
N GLU A 46 21.23 -10.16 -4.28
CA GLU A 46 22.62 -9.68 -4.23
C GLU A 46 23.39 -9.94 -5.53
N VAL A 47 23.23 -11.14 -6.10
CA VAL A 47 23.89 -11.52 -7.37
C VAL A 47 23.29 -10.77 -8.57
N ASN A 48 22.07 -10.21 -8.42
CA ASN A 48 21.36 -9.47 -9.45
C ASN A 48 21.15 -7.99 -9.12
N LYS A 49 21.88 -7.43 -8.15
CA LYS A 49 21.65 -6.07 -7.59
C LYS A 49 21.71 -4.93 -8.61
N GLN A 50 22.36 -5.17 -9.75
CA GLN A 50 22.41 -4.24 -10.89
C GLN A 50 21.07 -4.11 -11.64
N LYS A 51 20.09 -4.98 -11.36
CA LYS A 51 18.75 -4.94 -11.97
C LYS A 51 17.72 -4.50 -10.95
N GLU A 52 16.82 -3.63 -11.39
CA GLU A 52 15.63 -3.33 -10.61
C GLU A 52 14.74 -4.57 -10.52
N THR A 53 14.25 -4.87 -9.31
CA THR A 53 13.39 -6.02 -9.06
C THR A 53 12.02 -5.54 -8.61
N PHE A 54 10.99 -6.05 -9.27
CA PHE A 54 9.59 -5.77 -8.96
C PHE A 54 8.89 -7.07 -8.60
N VAL A 55 8.01 -7.00 -7.61
CA VAL A 55 7.25 -8.15 -7.12
C VAL A 55 5.77 -7.85 -7.25
N CYS A 56 5.09 -8.62 -8.08
CA CYS A 56 3.66 -8.51 -8.29
C CYS A 56 2.97 -9.67 -7.56
N ILE A 57 1.88 -9.38 -6.82
CA ILE A 57 1.15 -10.38 -6.00
C ILE A 57 1.94 -10.83 -4.73
N GLY A 58 2.94 -10.02 -4.34
CA GLY A 58 3.68 -10.22 -3.08
C GLY A 58 4.83 -11.23 -3.15
N ILE A 59 5.68 -11.21 -2.12
CA ILE A 59 6.78 -12.17 -1.94
C ILE A 59 6.28 -13.33 -1.07
N HIS A 60 6.70 -14.55 -1.41
CA HIS A 60 6.40 -15.72 -0.58
C HIS A 60 6.89 -15.54 0.86
N GLU A 61 5.98 -15.58 1.83
CA GLU A 61 6.27 -15.28 3.24
C GLU A 61 7.26 -16.25 3.90
N GLY A 62 7.34 -17.48 3.39
CA GLY A 62 8.27 -18.51 3.88
C GLY A 62 9.75 -18.23 3.65
N ASP A 63 10.12 -17.15 2.96
CA ASP A 63 11.53 -16.70 2.86
C ASP A 63 11.66 -15.23 3.26
N PRO A 64 11.98 -14.95 4.54
CA PRO A 64 12.17 -13.59 5.02
C PRO A 64 13.59 -13.05 4.77
N THR A 65 14.49 -13.80 4.13
CA THR A 65 15.92 -13.44 4.04
C THR A 65 16.16 -12.08 3.38
N TRP A 66 15.34 -11.70 2.40
CA TRP A 66 15.40 -10.41 1.72
C TRP A 66 15.16 -9.21 2.64
N LYS A 67 14.36 -9.36 3.71
CA LYS A 67 14.00 -8.28 4.64
C LYS A 67 15.21 -7.73 5.40
N LYS A 68 16.33 -8.46 5.39
CA LYS A 68 17.59 -8.03 6.00
C LYS A 68 18.14 -6.75 5.37
N ASN A 69 18.06 -6.65 4.05
CA ASN A 69 18.71 -5.58 3.27
C ASN A 69 17.76 -4.85 2.32
N TYR A 70 16.51 -5.28 2.19
CA TYR A 70 15.56 -4.69 1.25
C TYR A 70 14.23 -4.32 1.92
N SER A 71 13.57 -3.32 1.35
CA SER A 71 12.20 -2.90 1.65
C SER A 71 11.35 -2.97 0.38
N LEU A 72 10.02 -3.06 0.55
CA LEU A 72 9.07 -3.03 -0.55
C LEU A 72 8.40 -1.67 -0.62
N TRP A 73 8.56 -0.97 -1.73
CA TRP A 73 7.92 0.32 -2.00
C TRP A 73 6.87 0.13 -3.09
N PRO A 74 5.68 0.74 -2.97
CA PRO A 74 4.61 0.52 -3.92
C PRO A 74 4.99 1.03 -5.31
N TRP A 75 4.87 0.15 -6.30
CA TRP A 75 5.06 0.45 -7.73
C TRP A 75 3.80 0.04 -8.47
N GLY A 76 2.70 0.67 -8.06
CA GLY A 76 1.42 0.26 -8.53
C GLY A 76 0.98 -1.12 -8.03
N SER A 77 0.84 -2.10 -8.93
CA SER A 77 0.17 -3.37 -8.65
C SER A 77 1.21 -4.36 -8.17
N CYS A 78 2.46 -4.04 -8.49
CA CYS A 78 3.65 -4.61 -7.93
C CYS A 78 4.23 -3.68 -6.87
N ASP A 79 5.25 -4.17 -6.20
CA ASP A 79 6.10 -3.43 -5.30
C ASP A 79 7.54 -3.51 -5.81
N LYS A 80 8.27 -2.40 -5.73
CA LYS A 80 9.70 -2.36 -6.03
C LYS A 80 10.48 -2.83 -4.80
N LEU A 81 11.39 -3.77 -4.99
CA LEU A 81 12.40 -4.11 -3.98
C LEU A 81 13.49 -3.04 -3.99
N VAL A 82 13.66 -2.36 -2.87
CA VAL A 82 14.59 -1.24 -2.71
C VAL A 82 15.56 -1.55 -1.57
N PRO A 83 16.89 -1.46 -1.81
CA PRO A 83 17.87 -1.64 -0.75
C PRO A 83 17.64 -0.66 0.42
N LEU A 84 17.86 -1.12 1.66
CA LEU A 84 17.57 -0.34 2.87
C LEU A 84 18.48 0.89 3.04
N GLU A 85 19.63 0.91 2.38
CA GLU A 85 20.51 2.07 2.33
C GLU A 85 19.91 3.26 1.55
N ILE A 86 18.89 3.02 0.72
CA ILE A 86 18.24 4.07 -0.04
C ILE A 86 17.22 4.79 0.84
N VAL A 87 17.43 6.08 1.03
CA VAL A 87 16.51 6.95 1.79
C VAL A 87 15.23 7.18 0.99
N PHE A 88 14.08 6.90 1.60
CA PHE A 88 12.78 7.17 0.98
C PHE A 88 12.51 8.68 0.90
N ASN A 89 12.34 9.21 -0.31
CA ASN A 89 11.85 10.56 -0.55
C ASN A 89 10.37 10.51 -1.00
N PRO A 90 9.42 10.90 -0.13
CA PRO A 90 8.00 10.83 -0.46
C PRO A 90 7.60 11.67 -1.68
N GLU A 91 8.15 12.89 -1.84
CA GLU A 91 7.72 13.80 -2.91
C GLU A 91 8.16 13.29 -4.28
N GLU A 92 9.40 12.81 -4.38
CA GLU A 92 9.92 12.17 -5.59
C GLU A 92 9.14 10.88 -5.90
N TRP A 93 8.86 10.06 -4.89
CA TRP A 93 8.13 8.80 -5.08
C TRP A 93 6.69 9.02 -5.52
N ILE A 94 6.01 10.02 -4.97
CA ILE A 94 4.67 10.44 -5.39
C ILE A 94 4.71 10.87 -6.85
N LYS A 95 5.63 11.77 -7.22
CA LYS A 95 5.76 12.25 -8.60
C LYS A 95 5.99 11.10 -9.57
N LEU A 96 6.82 10.14 -9.18
CA LEU A 96 7.16 8.97 -9.99
C LEU A 96 5.99 8.01 -10.15
N THR A 97 5.21 7.78 -9.08
CA THR A 97 4.15 6.76 -9.08
C THR A 97 2.76 7.27 -9.45
N LYS A 98 2.52 8.58 -9.39
CA LYS A 98 1.20 9.21 -9.62
C LYS A 98 0.56 8.83 -10.96
N SER A 99 1.36 8.70 -12.02
CA SER A 99 0.86 8.43 -13.38
C SER A 99 1.30 7.08 -13.95
N ILE A 100 1.74 6.14 -13.11
CA ILE A 100 2.14 4.79 -13.58
C ILE A 100 0.95 4.06 -14.23
N TYR A 101 -0.28 4.52 -13.96
CA TYR A 101 -1.49 3.87 -14.40
C TYR A 101 -2.35 4.64 -15.37
N ASN A 102 -2.47 4.09 -16.57
CA ASN A 102 -3.48 4.45 -17.55
C ASN A 102 -4.57 3.36 -17.64
N TRP A 103 -5.08 2.92 -16.49
CA TRP A 103 -6.16 1.93 -16.44
C TRP A 103 -7.51 2.62 -16.66
N THR A 104 -8.14 2.32 -17.79
CA THR A 104 -9.35 2.99 -18.27
C THR A 104 -10.65 2.26 -17.94
N GLU A 105 -10.57 1.03 -17.42
CA GLU A 105 -11.75 0.24 -17.09
C GLU A 105 -12.45 0.79 -15.83
N GLU A 106 -13.76 0.97 -15.93
CA GLU A 106 -14.60 1.46 -14.83
C GLU A 106 -14.66 0.46 -13.68
N TYR A 107 -14.77 0.98 -12.45
CA TYR A 107 -14.90 0.14 -11.27
C TYR A 107 -16.22 -0.64 -11.29
N GLY A 108 -16.18 -1.94 -11.03
CA GLY A 108 -17.38 -2.79 -10.99
C GLY A 108 -18.02 -3.07 -12.36
N ARG A 109 -17.33 -2.78 -13.48
CA ARG A 109 -17.82 -3.04 -14.85
C ARG A 109 -18.04 -4.52 -15.16
N PHE A 110 -17.17 -5.39 -14.65
CA PHE A 110 -17.13 -6.81 -15.02
C PHE A 110 -17.98 -7.67 -14.09
N ASP A 111 -18.39 -8.85 -14.57
CA ASP A 111 -19.11 -9.83 -13.77
C ASP A 111 -18.27 -10.24 -12.54
N PRO A 112 -18.82 -10.21 -11.31
CA PRO A 112 -18.06 -10.51 -10.10
C PRO A 112 -17.37 -11.88 -10.07
N SER A 113 -17.85 -12.85 -10.84
CA SER A 113 -17.27 -14.20 -10.96
C SER A 113 -16.15 -14.32 -12.00
N SER A 114 -15.90 -13.26 -12.77
CA SER A 114 -14.92 -13.24 -13.86
C SER A 114 -13.50 -12.92 -13.38
N TRP A 115 -12.50 -13.39 -14.14
CA TRP A 115 -11.10 -13.00 -13.91
C TRP A 115 -10.86 -11.51 -14.17
N GLU A 116 -11.62 -10.91 -15.08
CA GLU A 116 -11.60 -9.49 -15.39
C GLU A 116 -12.01 -8.65 -14.18
N SER A 117 -12.99 -9.10 -13.39
CA SER A 117 -13.36 -8.44 -12.13
C SER A 117 -12.21 -8.46 -11.13
N VAL A 118 -11.54 -9.61 -10.96
CA VAL A 118 -10.37 -9.73 -10.06
C VAL A 118 -9.23 -8.81 -10.51
N ALA A 119 -8.89 -8.84 -11.80
CA ALA A 119 -7.84 -7.98 -12.35
C ALA A 119 -8.20 -6.49 -12.21
N ASN A 120 -9.46 -6.12 -12.46
CA ASN A 120 -9.92 -4.74 -12.31
C ASN A 120 -9.84 -4.29 -10.85
N GLU A 121 -10.27 -5.12 -9.89
CA GLU A 121 -10.15 -4.81 -8.46
C GLU A 121 -8.68 -4.54 -8.08
N GLU A 122 -7.75 -5.39 -8.48
CA GLU A 122 -6.31 -5.20 -8.23
C GLU A 122 -5.79 -3.87 -8.82
N MET A 123 -6.18 -3.56 -10.05
CA MET A 123 -5.79 -2.31 -10.72
C MET A 123 -6.36 -1.07 -10.03
N TRP A 124 -7.58 -1.14 -9.52
CA TRP A 124 -8.16 -0.07 -8.73
C TRP A 124 -7.45 0.05 -7.37
N GLN A 125 -7.33 -1.02 -6.59
CA GLN A 125 -6.65 -1.00 -5.29
C GLN A 125 -5.23 -0.44 -5.37
N ALA A 126 -4.54 -0.70 -6.48
CA ALA A 126 -3.19 -0.21 -6.68
C ALA A 126 -3.04 1.32 -6.68
N ARG A 127 -4.10 2.07 -7.02
CA ARG A 127 -4.12 3.55 -6.92
C ARG A 127 -3.93 4.03 -5.48
N MET A 128 -4.37 3.23 -4.49
CA MET A 128 -4.24 3.56 -3.07
C MET A 128 -2.94 3.06 -2.42
N LYS A 129 -2.11 2.27 -3.11
CA LYS A 129 -0.91 1.71 -2.47
C LYS A 129 0.11 2.78 -2.07
N THR A 130 0.35 3.79 -2.90
CA THR A 130 1.26 4.90 -2.55
C THR A 130 0.80 5.67 -1.31
N PRO A 131 -0.43 6.22 -1.24
CA PRO A 131 -0.88 6.90 -0.03
C PRO A 131 -0.94 5.97 1.19
N PHE A 132 -1.30 4.69 1.02
CA PHE A 132 -1.28 3.71 2.09
C PHE A 132 0.12 3.49 2.65
N PHE A 133 1.13 3.31 1.80
CA PHE A 133 2.52 3.15 2.21
C PHE A 133 3.03 4.36 2.99
N ILE A 134 2.80 5.57 2.48
CA ILE A 134 3.22 6.82 3.12
C ILE A 134 2.53 7.00 4.49
N PHE A 135 1.24 6.70 4.56
CA PHE A 135 0.49 6.73 5.80
C PHE A 135 1.04 5.71 6.82
N ASN A 136 1.28 4.47 6.39
CA ASN A 136 1.82 3.42 7.24
C ASN A 136 3.26 3.76 7.72
N LEU A 137 4.06 4.40 6.89
CA LEU A 137 5.38 4.90 7.28
C LEU A 137 5.27 5.94 8.42
N ALA A 138 4.28 6.84 8.36
CA ALA A 138 4.02 7.82 9.41
C ALA A 138 3.58 7.17 10.74
N GLU A 139 2.78 6.10 10.67
CA GLU A 139 2.32 5.34 11.84
C GLU A 139 3.49 4.57 12.49
N THR A 140 4.26 3.82 11.70
CA THR A 140 5.14 2.76 12.22
C THR A 140 6.59 3.17 12.41
N ALA A 141 7.12 4.10 11.61
CA ALA A 141 8.53 4.45 11.70
C ALA A 141 8.80 5.45 12.83
N HIS A 142 9.99 5.29 13.43
CA HIS A 142 10.51 6.17 14.47
C HIS A 142 11.11 7.40 13.79
N MET A 143 10.38 8.52 13.82
CA MET A 143 10.82 9.77 13.21
C MET A 143 10.24 10.98 13.96
N PRO A 144 10.82 12.18 13.78
CA PRO A 144 10.33 13.39 14.42
C PRO A 144 8.87 13.69 14.06
N SER A 145 8.10 14.22 15.01
CA SER A 145 6.66 14.53 14.83
C SER A 145 6.38 15.43 13.63
N LYS A 146 7.28 16.37 13.32
CA LYS A 146 7.16 17.23 12.14
C LYS A 146 7.20 16.44 10.83
N VAL A 147 8.07 15.43 10.75
CA VAL A 147 8.17 14.54 9.57
C VAL A 147 6.93 13.67 9.47
N LYS A 148 6.44 13.12 10.59
CA LYS A 148 5.16 12.38 10.62
C LYS A 148 4.01 13.22 10.08
N ALA A 149 3.88 14.46 10.56
CA ALA A 149 2.83 15.38 10.12
C ALA A 149 2.91 15.68 8.61
N GLN A 150 4.12 15.80 8.06
CA GLN A 150 4.31 15.97 6.61
C GLN A 150 3.86 14.74 5.83
N LEU A 151 4.20 13.53 6.27
CA LEU A 151 3.77 12.28 5.63
C LEU A 151 2.24 12.11 5.69
N TYR A 152 1.62 12.39 6.85
CA TYR A 152 0.15 12.36 6.95
C TYR A 152 -0.51 13.37 6.01
N ALA A 153 0.04 14.57 5.88
CA ALA A 153 -0.49 15.58 4.96
C ALA A 153 -0.37 15.13 3.50
N GLN A 154 0.75 14.54 3.11
CA GLN A 154 0.93 13.98 1.75
C GLN A 154 -0.04 12.83 1.49
N ALA A 155 -0.19 11.88 2.42
CA ALA A 155 -1.14 10.79 2.29
C ALA A 155 -2.58 11.31 2.21
N TYR A 156 -2.94 12.28 3.04
CA TYR A 156 -4.26 12.95 3.01
C TYR A 156 -4.55 13.58 1.64
N ASP A 157 -3.62 14.36 1.09
CA ASP A 157 -3.80 15.03 -0.20
C ASP A 157 -4.04 14.01 -1.33
N LEU A 158 -3.28 12.90 -1.32
CA LEU A 158 -3.43 11.81 -2.29
C LEU A 158 -4.76 11.07 -2.14
N TYR A 159 -5.14 10.70 -0.91
CA TYR A 159 -6.43 10.05 -0.66
C TYR A 159 -7.59 10.94 -1.10
N LYS A 160 -7.53 12.23 -0.78
CA LYS A 160 -8.53 13.22 -1.19
C LYS A 160 -8.62 13.29 -2.71
N GLU A 161 -7.50 13.46 -3.40
CA GLU A 161 -7.46 13.50 -4.87
C GLU A 161 -8.13 12.27 -5.47
N ILE A 162 -7.74 11.07 -5.02
CA ILE A 162 -8.23 9.81 -5.57
C ILE A 162 -9.74 9.61 -5.30
N VAL A 163 -10.19 9.85 -4.07
CA VAL A 163 -11.61 9.66 -3.67
C VAL A 163 -12.54 10.64 -4.37
N TYR A 164 -12.10 11.87 -4.60
CA TYR A 164 -12.96 12.88 -5.24
C TYR A 164 -12.88 12.89 -6.77
N LEU A 165 -11.80 12.39 -7.36
CA LEU A 165 -11.66 12.27 -8.81
C LEU A 165 -12.58 11.19 -9.39
N GLN A 166 -12.82 10.11 -8.65
CA GLN A 166 -13.55 8.94 -9.12
C GLN A 166 -14.94 8.87 -8.51
N LYS A 167 -15.98 8.84 -9.35
CA LYS A 167 -17.37 8.76 -8.87
C LYS A 167 -17.68 7.42 -8.20
N GLU A 168 -17.30 6.33 -8.86
CA GLU A 168 -17.38 4.96 -8.35
C GLU A 168 -15.97 4.46 -8.07
N HIS A 169 -15.79 3.80 -6.93
CA HIS A 169 -14.48 3.32 -6.49
C HIS A 169 -14.64 2.24 -5.40
N PRO A 170 -13.58 1.47 -5.10
CA PRO A 170 -13.60 0.50 -4.02
C PRO A 170 -14.03 1.09 -2.68
N VAL A 171 -14.84 0.34 -1.93
CA VAL A 171 -15.49 0.82 -0.70
C VAL A 171 -14.48 1.20 0.38
N ASN A 172 -13.39 0.43 0.51
CA ASN A 172 -12.32 0.65 1.48
C ASN A 172 -11.63 2.01 1.36
N TRP A 173 -11.70 2.66 0.18
CA TRP A 173 -11.14 4.01 -0.01
C TRP A 173 -11.79 5.04 0.91
N HIS A 174 -13.10 4.91 1.20
CA HIS A 174 -13.77 5.77 2.17
C HIS A 174 -13.18 5.61 3.57
N LYS A 175 -12.93 4.37 4.01
CA LYS A 175 -12.31 4.12 5.33
C LYS A 175 -10.91 4.72 5.41
N ASN A 176 -10.08 4.49 4.40
CA ASN A 176 -8.71 4.99 4.37
C ASN A 176 -8.66 6.52 4.39
N TYR A 177 -9.49 7.19 3.58
CA TYR A 177 -9.53 8.64 3.57
C TYR A 177 -10.10 9.23 4.87
N ALA A 178 -11.12 8.62 5.48
CA ALA A 178 -11.63 9.05 6.78
C ALA A 178 -10.55 8.96 7.88
N ILE A 179 -9.76 7.88 7.90
CA ILE A 179 -8.63 7.73 8.84
C ILE A 179 -7.58 8.82 8.59
N ALA A 180 -7.26 9.13 7.33
CA ALA A 180 -6.35 10.22 6.99
C ALA A 180 -6.85 11.60 7.47
N CYS A 181 -8.14 11.89 7.30
CA CYS A 181 -8.77 13.10 7.84
C CYS A 181 -8.66 13.17 9.38
N GLU A 182 -8.89 12.05 10.07
CA GLU A 182 -8.79 11.97 11.53
C GLU A 182 -7.36 12.26 11.99
N ARG A 183 -6.34 11.69 11.34
CA ARG A 183 -4.94 11.97 11.67
C ARG A 183 -4.57 13.43 11.45
N MET A 184 -5.02 14.03 10.34
CA MET A 184 -4.83 15.46 10.09
C MET A 184 -5.46 16.32 11.19
N LEU A 185 -6.64 15.95 11.68
CA LEU A 185 -7.35 16.65 12.75
C LEU A 185 -6.56 16.59 14.07
N ARG A 186 -6.08 15.40 14.46
CA ARG A 186 -5.36 15.22 15.74
C ARG A 186 -3.98 15.88 15.75
N LEU A 187 -3.32 15.93 14.60
CA LEU A 187 -2.00 16.53 14.47
C LEU A 187 -2.04 18.04 14.21
N GLN A 188 -3.22 18.62 13.98
CA GLN A 188 -3.38 20.04 13.60
C GLN A 188 -2.45 20.42 12.43
N ALA A 189 -2.32 19.51 11.47
CA ALA A 189 -1.35 19.66 10.39
C ALA A 189 -1.86 20.66 9.34
N ARG A 190 -0.96 21.56 8.89
CA ARG A 190 -1.13 22.51 7.77
C ARG A 190 -2.36 23.45 7.88
N ASP A 191 -2.72 23.89 9.08
CA ASP A 191 -3.84 24.82 9.31
C ASP A 191 -5.18 24.35 8.69
N ALA A 192 -5.35 23.04 8.50
CA ALA A 192 -6.56 22.47 7.93
C ALA A 192 -7.75 22.73 8.86
N ASP A 193 -8.88 23.20 8.30
CA ASP A 193 -10.07 23.54 9.09
C ASP A 193 -10.58 22.29 9.84
N PRO A 194 -10.54 22.30 11.20
CA PRO A 194 -10.99 21.17 12.00
C PRO A 194 -12.45 20.79 11.71
N GLU A 195 -13.30 21.75 11.34
CA GLU A 195 -14.70 21.49 11.02
C GLU A 195 -14.86 20.71 9.72
N VAL A 196 -14.05 21.05 8.71
CA VAL A 196 -14.01 20.34 7.42
C VAL A 196 -13.51 18.92 7.63
N LEU A 197 -12.39 18.75 8.36
CA LEU A 197 -11.83 17.43 8.65
C LEU A 197 -12.80 16.52 9.43
N LEU A 198 -13.48 17.06 10.44
CA LEU A 198 -14.51 16.33 11.18
C LEU A 198 -15.67 15.92 10.28
N SER A 199 -16.17 16.86 9.46
CA SER A 199 -17.29 16.61 8.54
C SER A 199 -16.93 15.53 7.51
N GLU A 200 -15.73 15.59 6.95
CA GLU A 200 -15.22 14.61 5.99
C GLU A 200 -15.02 13.23 6.62
N THR A 201 -14.44 13.16 7.82
CA THR A 201 -14.28 11.91 8.56
C THR A 201 -15.63 11.25 8.81
N ILE A 202 -16.62 12.01 9.29
CA ILE A 202 -17.98 11.51 9.55
C ILE A 202 -18.66 11.05 8.26
N ARG A 203 -18.54 11.83 7.18
CA ARG A 203 -19.13 11.52 5.88
C ARG A 203 -18.61 10.18 5.36
N HIS A 204 -17.30 10.01 5.34
CA HIS A 204 -16.68 8.83 4.74
C HIS A 204 -16.78 7.58 5.59
N PHE A 205 -16.68 7.66 6.93
CA PHE A 205 -16.99 6.50 7.78
C PHE A 205 -18.46 6.09 7.65
N ARG A 206 -19.40 7.03 7.52
CA ARG A 206 -20.80 6.68 7.28
C ARG A 206 -20.98 5.94 5.95
N LEU A 207 -20.38 6.44 4.87
CA LEU A 207 -20.42 5.80 3.56
C LEU A 207 -19.81 4.39 3.59
N TYR A 208 -18.67 4.23 4.28
CA TYR A 208 -18.04 2.94 4.48
C TYR A 208 -18.96 1.97 5.22
N SER A 209 -19.47 2.35 6.39
CA SER A 209 -20.33 1.50 7.20
C SER A 209 -21.63 1.10 6.51
N GLN A 210 -22.15 1.93 5.60
CA GLN A 210 -23.33 1.59 4.80
C GLN A 210 -23.02 0.56 3.70
N LYS A 211 -21.84 0.68 3.07
CA LYS A 211 -21.43 -0.18 1.94
C LYS A 211 -20.71 -1.46 2.36
N ALA A 212 -20.15 -1.52 3.58
CA ALA A 212 -19.44 -2.67 4.13
C ALA A 212 -20.03 -3.10 5.49
N PRO A 213 -21.30 -3.53 5.57
CA PRO A 213 -21.97 -3.83 6.84
C PRO A 213 -21.37 -5.04 7.58
N ASN A 214 -20.66 -5.92 6.87
CA ASN A 214 -20.06 -7.15 7.42
C ASN A 214 -18.60 -6.96 7.86
N ASP A 215 -18.06 -5.73 7.85
CA ASP A 215 -16.70 -5.47 8.32
C ASP A 215 -16.58 -5.79 9.83
N PRO A 216 -15.55 -6.54 10.27
CA PRO A 216 -15.36 -6.86 11.68
C PRO A 216 -15.23 -5.65 12.61
N GLN A 217 -14.77 -4.50 12.10
CA GLN A 217 -14.58 -3.24 12.81
C GLN A 217 -15.82 -2.34 12.74
N GLN A 218 -16.95 -2.82 12.22
CA GLN A 218 -18.16 -2.01 12.03
C GLN A 218 -18.65 -1.38 13.35
N ALA A 219 -18.61 -2.13 14.46
CA ALA A 219 -19.00 -1.63 15.78
C ALA A 219 -18.10 -0.46 16.22
N ASP A 220 -16.79 -0.56 16.02
CA ASP A 220 -15.82 0.47 16.37
C ASP A 220 -16.03 1.74 15.54
N ILE A 221 -16.29 1.58 14.23
CA ILE A 221 -16.57 2.71 13.33
C ILE A 221 -17.86 3.43 13.74
N LEU A 222 -18.92 2.70 14.10
CA LEU A 222 -20.16 3.29 14.60
C LEU A 222 -19.95 4.02 15.94
N GLY A 223 -19.11 3.46 16.83
CA GLY A 223 -18.67 4.11 18.06
C GLY A 223 -17.96 5.43 17.77
N ALA A 224 -16.95 5.40 16.90
CA ALA A 224 -16.20 6.59 16.49
C ALA A 224 -17.11 7.67 15.88
N LEU A 225 -18.06 7.30 15.02
CA LEU A 225 -19.03 8.23 14.43
C LEU A 225 -19.86 8.98 15.49
N LYS A 226 -20.26 8.31 16.58
CA LYS A 226 -20.98 8.95 17.69
C LYS A 226 -20.12 10.00 18.38
N HIS A 227 -18.84 9.70 18.61
CA HIS A 227 -17.90 10.64 19.22
C HIS A 227 -17.61 11.83 18.31
N LEU A 228 -17.28 11.59 17.04
CA LEU A 228 -16.96 12.64 16.07
C LEU A 228 -18.12 13.61 15.85
N ARG A 229 -19.38 13.14 15.82
CA ARG A 229 -20.55 14.01 15.71
C ARG A 229 -20.73 14.94 16.91
N LYS A 230 -20.45 14.46 18.12
CA LYS A 230 -20.46 15.30 19.32
C LYS A 230 -19.36 16.35 19.27
N GLU A 231 -18.17 15.97 18.83
CA GLU A 231 -17.04 16.88 18.64
C GLU A 231 -17.37 18.00 17.65
N LEU A 232 -17.95 17.65 16.49
CA LEU A 232 -18.40 18.60 15.48
C LEU A 232 -19.46 19.58 16.02
N GLN A 233 -20.44 19.07 16.77
CA GLN A 233 -21.47 19.93 17.37
C GLN A 233 -20.86 20.92 18.38
N SER A 234 -19.94 20.44 19.23
CA SER A 234 -19.23 21.28 20.19
C SER A 234 -18.43 22.39 19.51
N LEU A 235 -17.72 22.05 18.44
CA LEU A 235 -16.93 23.01 17.65
C LEU A 235 -17.82 24.11 17.06
N ARG A 236 -18.96 23.74 16.44
CA ARG A 236 -19.91 24.69 15.88
C ARG A 236 -20.54 25.60 16.93
N ASN A 237 -20.90 25.04 18.08
CA ASN A 237 -21.44 25.83 19.18
C ASN A 237 -20.44 26.88 19.68
N ARG A 238 -19.14 26.56 19.69
CA ARG A 238 -18.08 27.52 20.10
C ARG A 238 -17.82 28.62 19.07
N LYS A 239 -18.04 28.37 17.77
CA LYS A 239 -17.91 29.38 16.71
C LYS A 239 -19.11 30.34 16.66
N ASN A 240 -20.27 29.93 17.18
CA ASN A 240 -21.52 30.71 17.18
C ASN A 240 -21.71 31.57 18.45
N VAL A 241 -20.70 31.61 19.34
CA VAL A 241 -20.64 32.45 20.55
C VAL A 241 -19.57 33.51 20.32
#